data_AF-A0A1F3GMG4-F1
#
_entry.id   AF-A0A1F3GMG4-F1
#
_cell.length_a   1.000
_cell.length_b   1.000
_cell.length_c   1.000
_cell.angle_alpha   90.00
_cell.angle_beta   90.00
_cell.angle_gamma   90.00
#
_symmetry.space_group_name_H-M   'P 1'
#
loop_
_entity.id
_entity.type
_entity.pdbx_description
1 polymer ?
#
loop_
_entity_poly.entity_id
_entity_poly.type
_entity_poly.pdbx_seq_one_letter_code
_entity_poly.pdbx_strand_id
1 'polypeptide(L)'
;MKKIKIIGLSVFDRIKEAGLTQTILTKYSHLISTRLGFHEVSTNVCSRKGFIILKLKGDEAEWDNLLNELKKIGGLEIKEMEFNNL
;
A
#
# COMPACT_ATOMS: atom_id res chain seq x y z
N MET A 1 0.62 -17.99 16.31
CA MET A 1 1.86 -17.66 15.57
C MET A 1 1.73 -16.24 15.07
N LYS A 2 2.75 -15.40 15.21
CA LYS A 2 2.64 -13.98 14.87
C LYS A 2 2.98 -13.82 13.38
N LYS A 3 1.96 -13.64 12.53
CA LYS A 3 2.18 -13.38 11.11
C LYS A 3 2.50 -11.90 10.89
N ILE A 4 3.48 -11.61 10.03
CA ILE A 4 3.73 -10.25 9.53
C ILE A 4 3.50 -10.25 8.02
N LYS A 5 2.73 -9.27 7.53
CA LYS A 5 2.55 -9.03 6.11
C LYS A 5 3.07 -7.65 5.75
N ILE A 6 3.92 -7.58 4.75
CA ILE A 6 4.41 -6.34 4.15
C ILE A 6 3.80 -6.24 2.76
N ILE A 7 3.23 -5.08 2.43
CA ILE A 7 2.69 -4.81 1.10
C ILE A 7 3.40 -3.61 0.49
N GLY A 8 3.74 -3.73 -0.78
CA GLY A 8 4.28 -2.66 -1.61
C GLY A 8 3.22 -2.20 -2.61
N LEU A 9 3.04 -0.89 -2.71
CA LEU A 9 2.13 -0.23 -3.63
C LEU A 9 2.93 0.63 -4.60
N SER A 10 2.73 0.45 -5.90
CA SER A 10 3.19 1.39 -6.93
C SER A 10 1.99 2.13 -7.52
N VAL A 11 1.99 3.46 -7.42
CA VAL A 11 0.90 4.34 -7.86
C VAL A 11 1.34 5.01 -9.15
N PHE A 12 0.70 4.72 -10.29
CA PHE A 12 1.13 5.21 -11.61
C PHE A 12 0.47 6.52 -12.06
N ASP A 13 -0.73 6.83 -11.55
CA ASP A 13 -1.45 8.08 -11.84
C ASP A 13 -1.82 8.80 -10.53
N ARG A 14 -0.81 9.42 -9.91
CA ARG A 14 -0.95 10.11 -8.62
C ARG A 14 -2.08 11.14 -8.59
N ILE A 15 -2.39 11.81 -9.71
CA ILE A 15 -3.33 12.94 -9.71
C ILE A 15 -4.76 12.47 -9.43
N LYS A 16 -5.16 11.30 -9.93
CA LYS A 16 -6.49 10.73 -9.71
C LYS A 16 -6.53 9.77 -8.53
N GLU A 17 -5.48 8.96 -8.36
CA GLU A 17 -5.56 7.75 -7.55
C GLU A 17 -4.97 7.94 -6.14
N ALA A 18 -4.17 8.98 -5.91
CA ALA A 18 -3.57 9.23 -4.60
C ALA A 18 -4.61 9.55 -3.53
N GLY A 19 -5.65 10.31 -3.88
CA GLY A 19 -6.74 10.63 -2.96
C GLY A 19 -7.52 9.40 -2.51
N LEU A 20 -7.93 8.56 -3.47
CA LEU A 20 -8.62 7.30 -3.20
C LEU A 20 -7.74 6.35 -2.38
N THR A 21 -6.47 6.20 -2.77
CA THR A 21 -5.50 5.38 -2.03
C THR A 21 -5.39 5.86 -0.59
N GLN A 22 -5.27 7.16 -0.36
CA GLN A 22 -5.16 7.73 0.99
C GLN A 22 -6.43 7.55 1.83
N THR A 23 -7.61 7.63 1.21
CA THR A 23 -8.90 7.35 1.88
C THR A 23 -8.95 5.91 2.38
N ILE A 24 -8.60 4.94 1.51
CA ILE A 24 -8.57 3.52 1.89
C ILE A 24 -7.53 3.28 3.00
N LEU A 25 -6.31 3.80 2.85
CA LEU A 25 -5.28 3.61 3.89
C LEU A 25 -5.67 4.24 5.23
N THR A 26 -6.41 5.36 5.23
CA THR A 26 -6.96 5.96 6.46
C THR A 26 -8.02 5.07 7.10
N LYS A 27 -8.94 4.53 6.29
CA LYS A 27 -9.99 3.60 6.75
C LYS A 27 -9.40 2.35 7.42
N TYR A 28 -8.28 1.84 6.92
CA TYR A 28 -7.59 0.66 7.47
C TYR A 28 -6.37 1.01 8.33
N SER A 29 -6.30 2.23 8.87
CA SER A 29 -5.13 2.69 9.65
C SER A 29 -4.84 1.82 10.88
N HIS A 30 -5.86 1.16 11.45
CA HIS A 30 -5.69 0.23 12.57
C HIS A 30 -4.89 -1.02 12.19
N LEU A 31 -4.84 -1.40 10.91
CA LEU A 31 -4.01 -2.51 10.41
C LEU A 31 -2.58 -2.09 10.10
N ILE A 32 -2.31 -0.81 9.90
CA ILE A 32 -1.02 -0.32 9.41
C ILE A 32 -0.13 0.02 10.60
N SER A 33 0.89 -0.82 10.83
CA SER A 33 1.89 -0.59 11.87
C SER A 33 3.05 0.31 11.42
N THR A 34 3.30 0.39 10.11
CA THR A 34 4.33 1.26 9.53
C THR A 34 3.93 1.62 8.10
N ARG A 35 4.13 2.89 7.72
CA ARG A 35 3.92 3.39 6.36
C ARG A 35 5.13 4.21 5.92
N LEU A 36 5.76 3.80 4.83
CA LEU A 36 6.88 4.50 4.20
C LEU A 36 6.51 4.86 2.77
N GLY A 37 6.53 6.15 2.43
CA GLY A 37 6.23 6.64 1.10
C GLY A 37 7.49 7.17 0.41
N PHE A 38 7.68 6.80 -0.84
CA PHE A 38 8.76 7.28 -1.70
C PHE A 38 8.16 8.10 -2.84
N HIS A 39 8.83 9.20 -3.16
CA HIS A 39 8.57 9.98 -4.37
C HIS A 39 9.81 9.88 -5.26
N GLU A 40 9.65 9.40 -6.49
CA GLU A 40 10.78 9.35 -7.42
C GLU A 40 11.01 10.76 -7.98
N VAL A 41 12.06 11.42 -7.50
CA VAL A 41 12.52 12.71 -8.02
C VAL A 41 13.47 12.42 -9.19
N SER A 42 12.92 12.17 -10.38
CA SER A 42 13.77 12.09 -11.59
C SER A 42 14.09 13.50 -12.08
N THR A 43 15.33 13.75 -12.52
CA THR A 43 15.82 15.06 -12.97
C THR A 43 15.22 15.54 -14.29
N ASN A 44 14.56 14.66 -15.05
CA ASN A 44 14.09 14.99 -16.41
C ASN A 44 12.57 14.92 -16.61
N VAL A 45 11.81 14.28 -15.74
CA VAL A 45 10.34 14.22 -15.85
C VAL A 45 9.77 14.15 -14.44
N CYS A 46 8.82 15.03 -14.12
CA CYS A 46 7.99 14.93 -12.92
C CYS A 46 7.36 13.53 -12.91
N SER A 47 7.98 12.59 -12.19
CA SER A 47 7.60 11.20 -12.28
C SER A 47 6.23 11.10 -11.60
N ARG A 48 5.23 10.65 -12.36
CA ARG A 48 3.87 10.47 -11.82
C ARG A 48 3.77 9.23 -10.92
N LYS A 49 4.91 8.58 -10.66
CA LYS A 49 5.04 7.32 -9.96
C LYS A 49 5.39 7.55 -8.49
N GLY A 50 4.59 6.98 -7.61
CA GLY A 50 4.86 6.93 -6.18
C GLY A 50 4.97 5.49 -5.71
N PHE A 51 5.76 5.24 -4.67
CA PHE A 51 5.82 3.93 -4.03
C PHE A 51 5.44 4.05 -2.56
N ILE A 52 4.71 3.07 -2.03
CA ILE A 52 4.34 3.00 -0.62
C ILE A 52 4.65 1.59 -0.12
N ILE A 53 5.36 1.48 0.99
CA ILE A 53 5.56 0.22 1.71
C ILE A 53 4.75 0.30 3.01
N LEU A 54 3.95 -0.73 3.28
CA LEU A 54 3.13 -0.84 4.48
C LEU A 54 3.47 -2.14 5.20
N LYS A 55 3.71 -2.05 6.50
CA LYS A 55 3.77 -3.22 7.38
C LYS A 55 2.43 -3.37 8.09
N LEU A 56 1.75 -4.49 7.85
CA LEU A 56 0.45 -4.78 8.42
C LEU A 56 0.57 -5.57 9.74
N LYS A 57 -0.39 -5.32 10.62
CA LYS A 57 -0.72 -6.10 11.82
C LYS A 57 -2.19 -6.52 11.72
N GLY A 58 -2.65 -7.38 12.61
CA GLY A 58 -4.01 -7.93 12.57
C GLY A 58 -4.03 -9.32 11.94
N ASP A 59 -5.20 -9.72 11.45
CA ASP A 59 -5.42 -11.03 10.85
C ASP A 59 -5.53 -10.98 9.32
N GLU A 60 -5.52 -12.18 8.73
CA GLU A 60 -5.51 -12.39 7.29
C GLU A 60 -6.80 -11.93 6.60
N ALA A 61 -7.95 -12.04 7.27
CA ALA A 61 -9.24 -11.62 6.72
C ALA A 61 -9.31 -10.09 6.61
N GLU A 62 -8.81 -9.37 7.61
CA GLU A 62 -8.72 -7.91 7.55
C GLU A 62 -7.73 -7.43 6.48
N TRP A 63 -6.62 -8.16 6.28
CA TRP A 63 -5.66 -7.86 5.20
C TRP A 63 -6.27 -8.05 3.82
N ASP A 64 -7.04 -9.13 3.61
CA ASP A 64 -7.72 -9.39 2.35
C ASP A 64 -8.75 -8.31 2.04
N ASN A 65 -9.47 -7.83 3.04
CA ASN A 65 -10.40 -6.71 2.87
C ASN A 65 -9.69 -5.43 2.40
N LEU A 66 -8.58 -5.07 3.03
CA LEU A 66 -7.74 -3.94 2.60
C LEU A 66 -7.24 -4.12 1.16
N LEU A 67 -6.70 -5.30 0.83
CA LEU A 67 -6.17 -5.60 -0.50
C LEU A 67 -7.26 -5.56 -1.57
N ASN A 68 -8.45 -6.08 -1.28
CA ASN A 68 -9.59 -6.08 -2.20
C ASN A 68 -10.09 -4.66 -2.49
N GLU A 69 -10.05 -3.75 -1.51
CA GLU A 69 -10.38 -2.34 -1.76
C GLU A 69 -9.28 -1.63 -2.56
N LEU A 70 -8.00 -1.86 -2.24
CA LEU A 70 -6.88 -1.29 -2.99
C LEU A 70 -6.83 -1.79 -4.44
N LYS A 71 -7.12 -3.07 -4.72
CA LYS A 71 -7.16 -3.64 -6.07
C LYS A 71 -8.23 -3.03 -6.99
N LYS A 72 -9.22 -2.33 -6.43
CA LYS A 72 -10.25 -1.62 -7.20
C LYS A 72 -9.78 -0.25 -7.70
N ILE A 73 -8.69 0.27 -7.15
CA ILE A 73 -8.08 1.52 -7.61
C ILE A 73 -7.35 1.24 -8.92
N GLY A 74 -7.73 1.94 -9.98
CA GLY A 74 -7.04 1.88 -11.26
C GLY A 74 -5.63 2.45 -11.13
N GLY A 75 -4.63 1.87 -11.81
CA GLY A 75 -3.27 2.42 -11.76
C GLY A 75 -2.53 2.20 -10.43
N LEU A 76 -2.92 1.18 -9.67
CA LEU A 76 -2.18 0.67 -8.52
C LEU A 76 -1.63 -0.73 -8.83
N GLU A 77 -0.33 -0.93 -8.66
CA GLU A 77 0.26 -2.28 -8.59
C GLU A 77 0.55 -2.62 -7.13
N ILE A 78 0.19 -3.85 -6.73
CA ILE A 78 0.37 -4.35 -5.37
C ILE A 78 1.30 -5.57 -5.39
N LYS A 79 2.27 -5.59 -4.48
CA LYS A 79 3.12 -6.75 -4.16
C LYS A 79 2.99 -7.09 -2.70
N GLU A 80 3.03 -8.37 -2.37
CA GLU A 80 2.80 -8.89 -1.02
C GLU A 80 4.03 -9.72 -0.59
N MET A 81 4.39 -9.63 0.69
CA MET A 81 5.49 -10.37 1.31
C MET A 81 5.05 -10.83 2.69
N GLU A 82 5.12 -12.13 2.95
CA GLU A 82 4.59 -12.75 4.17
C GLU A 82 5.71 -13.41 4.99
N PHE A 83 5.61 -13.25 6.32
CA PHE A 83 6.54 -13.82 7.29
C PHE A 83 5.75 -14.58 8.36
N ASN A 84 6.06 -15.87 8.52
CA ASN A 84 5.32 -16.79 9.40
C ASN A 84 6.14 -17.30 10.61
N ASN A 85 7.41 -16.92 10.74
CA ASN A 85 8.35 -17.49 11.71
C ASN A 85 8.67 -16.56 12.90
N LEU A 86 7.68 -15.79 13.37
CA LEU A 86 7.84 -14.83 14.47
C LEU A 86 7.01 -15.16 15.72
#